data_AF-A0A7K4H907-F1
#
_entry.id   AF-A0A7K4H907-F1
#
_cell.length_a   1.000
_cell.length_b   1.000
_cell.length_c   1.000
_cell.angle_alpha   90.00
_cell.angle_beta   90.00
_cell.angle_gamma   90.00
#
_symmetry.space_group_name_H-M   'P 1'
#
loop_
_entity.id
_entity.type
_entity.pdbx_description
1 polymer ?
#
loop_
_entity_poly.entity_id
_entity_poly.type
_entity_poly.pdbx_seq_one_letter_code
_entity_poly.pdbx_strand_id
1 'polypeptide(L)'
;MFFGKRFSGHEGGIFSGLDILVLSIIENYDGISGYDLARKINEKFDKLWHASPGTIYPLLNRLAKNGFIEMEDIIKNNRNIKLYRITESGQKRLKEVLKNNLEPSINTLGEYLRTIVQTWIPNEDSIHRMMSCFPYHREHPHRTVDGEDYSIANIERVKRILDELNFSKSRVTKRLEHIDKRISHFEGLLNDLKSKRKENTKPIEIVDDDDYNTFEKP
;
A
#
# COMPACT_ATOMS: atom_id res chain seq x y z
N MET A 1 -6.09 18.28 -6.76
CA MET A 1 -6.24 16.83 -7.04
C MET A 1 -4.85 16.21 -7.22
N PHE A 2 -4.43 15.30 -6.34
CA PHE A 2 -3.06 14.72 -6.31
C PHE A 2 -2.67 14.02 -7.62
N PHE A 3 -3.65 13.49 -8.35
CA PHE A 3 -3.49 12.81 -9.64
C PHE A 3 -3.05 13.72 -10.81
N GLY A 4 -3.26 15.03 -10.71
CA GLY A 4 -2.80 15.99 -11.72
C GLY A 4 -1.36 16.47 -11.52
N LYS A 5 -0.75 16.18 -10.36
CA LYS A 5 0.64 16.55 -10.11
C LYS A 5 1.59 15.59 -10.83
N ARG A 6 2.53 16.20 -11.53
CA ARG A 6 3.61 15.57 -12.29
C ARG A 6 4.86 15.57 -11.44
N PHE A 7 5.34 14.38 -11.07
CA PHE A 7 6.58 14.18 -10.33
C PHE A 7 7.69 13.91 -11.34
N SER A 8 8.56 14.89 -11.56
CA SER A 8 9.76 14.73 -12.38
C SER A 8 10.96 14.46 -11.49
N GLY A 9 11.63 13.31 -11.67
CA GLY A 9 13.02 13.15 -11.23
C GLY A 9 13.97 13.84 -12.22
N HIS A 10 15.15 14.24 -11.76
CA HIS A 10 16.11 15.05 -12.51
C HIS A 10 16.60 14.36 -13.80
N GLU A 11 16.49 13.05 -13.91
CA GLU A 11 16.74 12.31 -15.15
C GLU A 11 15.64 11.26 -15.37
N GLY A 12 15.00 11.24 -16.54
CA GLY A 12 14.12 10.14 -16.96
C GLY A 12 12.61 10.32 -16.72
N GLY A 13 11.95 11.14 -17.54
CA GLY A 13 10.50 11.12 -17.72
C GLY A 13 9.64 11.55 -16.51
N ILE A 14 8.44 12.05 -16.81
CA ILE A 14 7.51 12.60 -15.82
C ILE A 14 6.55 11.50 -15.34
N PHE A 15 6.62 11.11 -14.06
CA PHE A 15 5.64 10.20 -13.44
C PHE A 15 4.51 11.00 -12.81
N SER A 16 3.28 10.73 -13.20
CA SER A 16 2.09 11.19 -12.47
C SER A 16 1.92 10.39 -11.18
N GLY A 17 1.11 10.90 -10.25
CA GLY A 17 0.72 10.12 -9.06
C GLY A 17 0.10 8.76 -9.41
N LEU A 18 -0.55 8.65 -10.57
CA LEU A 18 -1.12 7.39 -11.05
C LEU A 18 -0.06 6.41 -11.58
N ASP A 19 1.02 6.91 -12.19
CA ASP A 19 2.16 6.07 -12.60
C ASP A 19 2.79 5.37 -11.39
N ILE A 20 3.04 6.15 -10.32
CA ILE A 20 3.64 5.66 -9.08
C ILE A 20 2.73 4.60 -8.45
N LEU A 21 1.43 4.88 -8.37
CA LEU A 21 0.45 3.95 -7.82
C LEU A 21 0.41 2.63 -8.61
N VAL A 22 0.34 2.71 -9.94
CA VAL A 22 0.26 1.53 -10.80
C VAL A 22 1.52 0.70 -10.71
N LEU A 23 2.70 1.31 -10.80
CA LEU A 23 3.98 0.60 -10.65
C LEU A 23 4.11 -0.05 -9.28
N SER A 24 3.73 0.66 -8.20
CA SER A 24 3.75 0.12 -6.85
C SER A 24 2.79 -1.07 -6.68
N ILE A 25 1.63 -1.06 -7.32
CA ILE A 25 0.74 -2.23 -7.29
C ILE A 25 1.38 -3.38 -8.07
N ILE A 26 1.87 -3.16 -9.30
CA ILE A 26 2.48 -4.22 -10.13
C ILE A 26 3.68 -4.86 -9.43
N GLU A 27 4.51 -4.08 -8.73
CA GLU A 27 5.68 -4.58 -7.98
C GLU A 27 5.32 -5.65 -6.93
N ASN A 28 4.09 -5.64 -6.40
CA ASN A 28 3.64 -6.58 -5.37
C ASN A 28 3.10 -7.91 -5.92
N TYR A 29 3.09 -8.13 -7.24
CA TYR A 29 2.54 -9.35 -7.85
C TYR A 29 3.50 -9.92 -8.90
N ASP A 30 3.59 -11.25 -8.95
CA ASP A 30 4.25 -11.97 -10.05
C ASP A 30 3.33 -12.10 -11.27
N GLY A 31 3.03 -10.95 -11.88
CA GLY A 31 2.11 -10.83 -13.00
C GLY A 31 0.69 -10.46 -12.55
N ILE A 32 0.18 -9.35 -13.08
CA ILE A 32 -1.20 -8.89 -12.82
C ILE A 32 -1.91 -8.53 -14.12
N SER A 33 -3.20 -8.86 -14.22
CA SER A 33 -4.01 -8.46 -15.37
C SER A 33 -4.40 -6.98 -15.28
N GLY A 34 -4.60 -6.32 -16.43
CA GLY A 34 -5.05 -4.92 -16.46
C GLY A 34 -6.41 -4.72 -15.77
N TYR A 35 -7.29 -5.72 -15.85
CA TYR A 35 -8.57 -5.74 -15.16
C TYR A 35 -8.40 -5.82 -13.64
N ASP A 36 -7.57 -6.75 -13.15
CA ASP A 36 -7.32 -6.90 -11.71
C ASP A 36 -6.64 -5.67 -11.12
N LEU A 37 -5.72 -5.06 -11.88
CA LEU A 37 -5.09 -3.80 -11.51
C LEU A 37 -6.15 -2.69 -11.33
N ALA A 38 -7.02 -2.49 -12.33
CA ALA A 38 -8.08 -1.48 -12.26
C ALA A 38 -9.03 -1.73 -11.09
N ARG A 39 -9.41 -2.99 -10.86
CA ARG A 39 -10.25 -3.40 -9.73
C ARG A 39 -9.60 -3.06 -8.38
N LYS A 40 -8.35 -3.45 -8.16
CA LYS A 40 -7.61 -3.17 -6.91
C LYS A 40 -7.44 -1.68 -6.64
N ILE A 41 -7.23 -0.89 -7.70
CA ILE A 41 -7.19 0.56 -7.60
C ILE A 41 -8.54 1.07 -7.13
N ASN A 42 -9.63 0.69 -7.80
CA ASN A 42 -10.99 1.15 -7.46
C ASN A 42 -11.42 0.75 -6.04
N GLU A 43 -11.05 -0.45 -5.58
CA GLU A 43 -11.29 -0.92 -4.20
C GLU A 43 -10.60 -0.02 -3.15
N LYS A 44 -9.43 0.55 -3.46
CA LYS A 44 -8.68 1.42 -2.53
C LYS A 44 -9.24 2.84 -2.44
N PHE A 45 -9.96 3.33 -3.44
CA PHE A 45 -10.41 4.72 -3.52
C PHE A 45 -11.90 4.93 -3.24
N ASP A 46 -12.62 3.90 -2.77
CA ASP A 46 -13.98 3.92 -2.21
C ASP A 46 -14.91 5.02 -2.78
N LYS A 47 -15.06 5.03 -4.11
CA LYS A 47 -15.89 5.95 -4.93
C LYS A 47 -15.41 7.40 -5.09
N LEU A 48 -14.35 7.85 -4.40
CA LEU A 48 -13.79 9.19 -4.58
C LEU A 48 -13.05 9.36 -5.90
N TRP A 49 -12.52 8.26 -6.44
CA TRP A 49 -11.82 8.26 -7.72
C TRP A 49 -12.00 6.90 -8.40
N HIS A 50 -12.25 6.91 -9.71
CA HIS A 50 -12.47 5.71 -10.51
C HIS A 50 -11.45 5.64 -11.66
N ALA A 51 -10.66 4.57 -11.65
CA ALA A 51 -9.74 4.24 -12.73
C ALA A 51 -10.52 3.54 -13.85
N SER A 52 -10.90 4.31 -14.88
CA SER A 52 -11.54 3.76 -16.07
C SER A 52 -10.56 2.95 -16.93
N PRO A 53 -11.04 2.00 -17.75
CA PRO A 53 -10.22 1.31 -18.74
C PRO A 53 -9.48 2.28 -19.67
N GLY A 54 -10.14 3.38 -20.08
CA GLY A 54 -9.54 4.43 -20.92
C GLY A 54 -8.39 5.18 -20.27
N THR A 55 -8.21 5.08 -18.95
CA THR A 55 -7.06 5.64 -18.24
C THR A 55 -5.98 4.57 -18.02
N ILE A 56 -6.37 3.37 -17.60
CA ILE A 56 -5.42 2.31 -17.20
C ILE A 56 -4.67 1.70 -18.40
N TYR A 57 -5.36 1.36 -19.48
CA TYR A 57 -4.70 0.67 -20.59
C TYR A 57 -3.72 1.56 -21.37
N PRO A 58 -4.03 2.84 -21.69
CA PRO A 58 -3.04 3.73 -22.29
C PRO A 58 -1.83 3.98 -21.38
N LEU A 59 -2.05 4.03 -20.06
CA LEU A 59 -0.99 4.17 -19.07
C LEU A 59 -0.06 2.96 -19.07
N LEU A 60 -0.61 1.74 -19.03
CA LEU A 60 0.16 0.50 -19.08
C LEU A 60 0.98 0.41 -20.38
N ASN A 61 0.38 0.74 -21.52
CA ASN A 61 1.09 0.79 -22.80
C ASN A 61 2.26 1.77 -22.77
N ARG A 62 2.08 2.95 -22.16
CA ARG A 62 3.15 3.94 -22.01
C ARG A 62 4.27 3.44 -21.10
N LEU A 63 3.93 2.83 -19.95
CA LEU A 63 4.91 2.28 -19.02
C LEU A 63 5.71 1.13 -19.67
N ALA A 64 5.05 0.29 -20.46
CA ALA A 64 5.67 -0.79 -21.20
C ALA A 64 6.60 -0.26 -22.29
N LYS A 65 6.15 0.74 -23.06
CA LYS A 65 6.97 1.39 -24.10
C LYS A 65 8.23 2.04 -23.53
N ASN A 66 8.15 2.57 -22.31
CA ASN A 66 9.29 3.17 -21.61
C ASN A 66 10.17 2.13 -20.89
N GLY A 67 9.86 0.83 -21.01
CA GLY A 67 10.63 -0.25 -20.42
C GLY A 67 10.49 -0.41 -18.91
N PHE A 68 9.52 0.24 -18.27
CA PHE A 68 9.30 0.15 -16.82
C PHE A 68 8.48 -1.08 -16.41
N ILE A 69 7.72 -1.64 -17.35
CA ILE A 69 6.97 -2.89 -17.16
C ILE A 69 7.13 -3.77 -18.40
N GLU A 70 7.06 -5.08 -18.20
CA GLU A 70 6.97 -6.09 -19.25
C GLU A 70 5.53 -6.58 -19.38
N MET A 71 5.18 -7.01 -20.59
CA MET A 71 3.87 -7.55 -20.93
C MET A 71 4.04 -8.97 -21.48
N GLU A 72 3.34 -9.92 -20.88
CA GLU A 72 3.29 -11.32 -21.33
C GLU A 72 1.83 -11.67 -21.70
N ASP A 73 1.65 -12.27 -22.87
CA ASP A 73 0.37 -12.84 -23.29
C ASP A 73 0.29 -14.29 -22.82
N ILE A 74 -0.69 -14.62 -21.98
CA ILE A 74 -0.95 -15.98 -21.51
C ILE A 74 -2.33 -16.46 -21.97
N ILE A 75 -2.45 -17.76 -22.24
CA ILE A 75 -3.73 -18.39 -22.52
C ILE A 75 -4.27 -18.96 -21.21
N LYS A 76 -5.41 -18.44 -20.74
CA LYS A 76 -6.12 -18.96 -19.58
C LYS A 76 -7.58 -19.17 -19.95
N ASN A 77 -8.10 -20.38 -19.75
CA ASN A 77 -9.49 -20.75 -20.06
C ASN A 77 -9.89 -20.37 -21.51
N ASN A 78 -9.04 -20.71 -22.49
CA ASN A 78 -9.26 -20.39 -23.91
C ASN A 78 -9.37 -18.90 -24.25
N ARG A 79 -8.91 -18.01 -23.35
CA ARG A 79 -8.87 -16.56 -23.54
C ARG A 79 -7.43 -16.07 -23.41
N ASN A 80 -7.04 -15.16 -24.30
CA ASN A 80 -5.75 -14.49 -24.21
C ASN A 80 -5.83 -13.37 -23.16
N ILE A 81 -4.94 -13.40 -22.18
CA ILE A 81 -4.86 -12.44 -21.07
C ILE A 81 -3.46 -11.83 -21.06
N LYS A 82 -3.40 -10.50 -21.00
CA LYS A 82 -2.17 -9.74 -20.81
C LYS A 82 -1.83 -9.66 -19.32
N LEU A 83 -0.67 -10.20 -18.94
CA LEU A 83 -0.07 -10.01 -17.63
C LEU A 83 1.02 -8.96 -17.71
N TYR A 84 1.08 -8.12 -16.66
CA TYR A 84 2.08 -7.08 -16.52
C TYR A 84 2.99 -7.38 -15.33
N ARG A 85 4.30 -7.24 -15.53
CA ARG A 85 5.33 -7.36 -14.49
C ARG A 85 6.21 -6.11 -14.48
N ILE A 86 6.71 -5.71 -13.32
CA ILE A 86 7.65 -4.59 -13.23
C ILE A 86 9.05 -5.05 -13.65
N THR A 87 9.77 -4.21 -14.38
CA THR A 87 11.17 -4.47 -14.74
C THR A 87 12.12 -3.94 -13.67
N GLU A 88 13.40 -4.33 -13.71
CA GLU A 88 14.42 -3.76 -12.83
C GLU A 88 14.55 -2.23 -12.99
N SER A 89 14.46 -1.73 -14.22
CA SER A 89 14.49 -0.29 -14.50
C SER A 89 13.26 0.42 -13.92
N GLY A 90 12.08 -0.21 -13.99
CA GLY A 90 10.84 0.23 -13.36
C GLY A 90 10.97 0.33 -11.84
N GLN A 91 11.51 -0.70 -11.20
CA GLN A 91 11.74 -0.71 -9.75
C GLN A 91 12.72 0.37 -9.31
N LYS A 92 13.85 0.51 -10.01
CA LYS A 92 14.86 1.53 -9.71
C LYS A 92 14.26 2.93 -9.82
N ARG A 93 13.51 3.20 -10.90
CA ARG A 93 12.87 4.49 -11.12
C ARG A 93 11.78 4.77 -10.09
N LEU A 94 10.97 3.77 -9.75
CA LEU A 94 9.93 3.89 -8.72
C LEU A 94 10.55 4.30 -7.38
N LYS A 95 11.62 3.62 -6.93
CA LYS A 95 12.32 3.95 -5.68
C LYS A 95 12.88 5.37 -5.67
N GLU A 96 13.50 5.80 -6.78
CA GLU A 96 14.03 7.16 -6.92
C GLU A 96 12.93 8.22 -6.81
N VAL A 97 11.81 8.04 -7.50
CA VAL A 97 10.68 8.98 -7.48
C VAL A 97 10.03 9.03 -6.11
N LEU A 98 9.89 7.89 -5.43
CA LEU A 98 9.34 7.82 -4.07
C LEU A 98 10.19 8.63 -3.08
N LYS A 99 11.51 8.42 -3.09
CA LYS A 99 12.44 9.07 -2.16
C LYS A 99 12.65 10.56 -2.45
N ASN A 100 12.90 10.90 -3.72
CA ASN A 100 13.35 12.26 -4.07
C ASN A 100 12.19 13.23 -4.30
N ASN A 101 11.02 12.75 -4.70
CA ASN A 101 9.91 13.61 -5.10
C ASN A 101 8.69 13.45 -4.20
N LEU A 102 8.26 12.20 -3.94
CA LEU A 102 6.99 11.96 -3.27
C LEU A 102 7.06 12.30 -1.78
N GLU A 103 8.10 11.86 -1.08
CA GLU A 103 8.27 12.13 0.34
C GLU A 103 8.31 13.65 0.66
N PRO A 104 9.13 14.49 -0.02
CA PRO A 104 9.07 15.94 0.15
C PRO A 104 7.71 16.54 -0.22
N SER A 105 7.05 16.02 -1.26
CA SER A 105 5.75 16.54 -1.72
C SER A 105 4.62 16.27 -0.73
N ILE A 106 4.60 15.09 -0.10
CA ILE A 106 3.64 14.73 0.95
C ILE A 106 3.85 15.64 2.16
N ASN A 107 5.11 15.84 2.54
CA ASN A 107 5.49 16.73 3.63
C ASN A 107 4.98 18.16 3.40
N THR A 108 5.25 18.74 2.23
CA THR A 108 4.80 20.09 1.88
C THR A 108 3.27 20.18 1.83
N LEU A 109 2.59 19.16 1.30
CA LEU A 109 1.12 19.11 1.30
C LEU A 109 0.57 19.05 2.73
N GLY A 110 1.21 18.27 3.61
CA GLY A 110 0.86 18.18 5.02
C GLY A 110 0.97 19.54 5.73
N GLU A 111 2.04 20.29 5.48
CA GLU A 111 2.21 21.64 6.05
C GLU A 111 1.20 22.65 5.47
N TYR A 112 0.91 22.56 4.16
CA TYR A 112 -0.12 23.38 3.53
C TYR A 112 -1.51 23.12 4.13
N LEU A 113 -1.89 21.85 4.26
CA LEU A 113 -3.15 21.46 4.88
C LEU A 113 -3.19 21.87 6.35
N ARG A 114 -2.10 21.68 7.11
CA ARG A 114 -1.97 22.14 8.49
C ARG A 114 -2.24 23.64 8.59
N THR A 115 -1.61 24.44 7.74
CA THR A 115 -1.75 25.91 7.74
C THR A 115 -3.19 26.33 7.49
N ILE A 116 -3.84 25.77 6.46
CA ILE A 116 -5.24 26.09 6.12
C ILE A 116 -6.17 25.65 7.24
N VAL A 117 -6.00 24.43 7.73
CA VAL A 117 -6.87 23.86 8.76
C VAL A 117 -6.69 24.60 10.08
N GLN A 118 -5.48 24.99 10.48
CA GLN A 118 -5.24 25.84 11.66
C GLN A 118 -5.89 27.22 11.52
N THR A 119 -5.93 27.76 10.30
CA THR A 119 -6.57 29.06 10.02
C THR A 119 -8.10 28.96 10.07
N TRP A 120 -8.67 27.81 9.68
CA TRP A 120 -10.11 27.65 9.46
C TRP A 120 -10.85 26.84 10.54
N ILE A 121 -10.14 26.00 11.30
CA ILE A 121 -10.66 25.18 12.40
C ILE A 121 -9.78 25.47 13.63
N PRO A 122 -10.22 26.36 14.55
CA PRO A 122 -9.41 26.75 15.71
C PRO A 122 -9.29 25.66 16.79
N ASN A 123 -9.92 24.49 16.59
CA ASN A 123 -9.88 23.38 17.55
C ASN A 123 -8.74 22.40 17.21
N GLU A 124 -7.63 22.49 17.95
CA GLU A 124 -6.44 21.62 17.82
C GLU A 124 -6.79 20.13 17.78
N ASP A 125 -7.82 19.72 18.53
CA ASP A 125 -8.25 18.32 18.62
C ASP A 125 -8.72 17.73 17.29
N SER A 126 -9.35 18.53 16.44
CA SER A 126 -9.85 18.08 15.13
C SER A 126 -8.72 17.90 14.12
N ILE A 127 -7.72 18.77 14.18
CA ILE A 127 -6.49 18.68 13.36
C ILE A 127 -5.68 17.46 13.79
N HIS A 128 -5.53 17.28 15.10
CA HIS A 128 -4.80 16.16 15.69
C HIS A 128 -5.44 14.81 15.32
N ARG A 129 -6.78 14.69 15.41
CA ARG A 129 -7.51 13.50 14.93
C ARG A 129 -7.30 13.23 13.44
N MET A 130 -7.34 14.27 12.60
CA MET A 130 -7.15 14.13 11.16
C MET A 130 -5.71 13.72 10.79
N MET A 131 -4.71 14.32 11.42
CA MET A 131 -3.29 14.01 11.19
C MET A 131 -2.87 12.67 11.79
N SER A 132 -3.57 12.19 12.83
CA SER A 132 -3.31 10.87 13.45
C SER A 132 -3.62 9.67 12.55
N CYS A 133 -4.27 9.88 11.40
CA CYS A 133 -4.56 8.86 10.40
C CYS A 133 -3.44 8.67 9.37
N PHE A 134 -2.42 9.54 9.34
CA PHE A 134 -1.27 9.38 8.44
C PHE A 134 -0.18 8.53 9.10
N PRO A 135 0.30 7.46 8.43
CA PRO A 135 1.27 6.50 9.00
C PRO A 135 2.69 7.06 9.18
N TYR A 136 2.93 8.32 8.81
CA TYR A 136 4.19 9.03 9.06
C TYR A 136 3.96 10.04 10.18
N HIS A 137 4.05 9.60 11.44
CA HIS A 137 4.37 10.54 12.51
C HIS A 137 5.79 11.03 12.26
N ARG A 138 5.93 12.26 11.74
CA ARG A 138 7.21 12.97 11.82
C ARG A 138 7.60 13.01 13.29
N GLU A 139 8.73 12.42 13.64
CA GLU A 139 9.46 12.89 14.81
C GLU A 139 9.70 14.38 14.60
N HIS A 140 9.11 15.22 15.46
CA HIS A 140 9.45 16.63 15.45
C HIS A 140 10.95 16.73 15.77
N PRO A 141 11.76 17.40 14.92
CA PRO A 141 13.19 17.53 15.17
C PRO A 141 13.37 18.08 16.58
N HIS A 142 14.08 17.31 17.41
CA HIS A 142 14.36 17.51 18.83
C HIS A 142 13.77 18.79 19.43
N ARG A 143 12.54 18.71 19.98
CA ARG A 143 12.04 19.73 20.91
C ARG A 143 12.90 19.63 22.18
N THR A 144 14.03 20.33 22.21
CA THR A 144 14.87 20.41 23.41
C THR A 144 14.12 21.22 24.46
N VAL A 145 13.77 20.57 25.55
CA VAL A 145 13.30 21.23 26.77
C VAL A 145 14.54 21.53 27.59
N ASP A 146 14.69 22.78 28.02
CA ASP A 146 15.72 23.14 28.99
C ASP A 146 15.31 22.57 30.36
N GLY A 147 16.12 21.65 30.88
CA GLY A 147 15.88 21.01 32.17
C GLY A 147 16.25 21.88 33.37
N GLU A 148 16.97 22.98 33.14
CA GLU A 148 17.38 23.93 34.17
C GLU A 148 16.40 25.12 34.28
N ASP A 149 15.45 25.26 33.34
CA ASP A 149 14.40 26.28 33.38
C ASP A 149 13.18 25.80 34.20
N TYR A 150 13.06 26.30 35.44
CA TYR A 150 11.94 26.00 36.33
C TYR A 150 10.75 26.97 36.19
N SER A 151 10.70 27.78 35.14
CA SER A 151 9.59 28.69 34.90
C SER A 151 8.27 27.94 34.74
N ILE A 152 7.18 28.58 35.20
CA ILE A 152 5.81 28.04 35.06
C ILE A 152 5.51 27.74 33.58
N ALA A 153 5.98 28.60 32.66
CA ALA A 153 5.82 28.43 31.23
C ALA A 153 6.53 27.16 30.70
N ASN A 154 7.74 26.85 31.18
CA ASN A 154 8.44 25.62 30.80
C ASN A 154 7.73 24.38 31.38
N ILE A 155 7.29 24.44 32.63
CA ILE A 155 6.52 23.35 33.27
C ILE A 155 5.22 23.07 32.51
N GLU A 156 4.45 24.09 32.16
CA GLU A 156 3.22 23.97 31.36
C GLU A 156 3.50 23.46 29.94
N ARG A 157 4.62 23.88 29.34
CA ARG A 157 5.07 23.37 28.05
C ARG A 157 5.38 21.87 28.11
N VAL A 158 6.13 21.43 29.13
CA VAL A 158 6.47 20.02 29.32
C VAL A 158 5.23 19.17 29.59
N LYS A 159 4.30 19.65 30.42
CA LYS A 159 3.02 18.97 30.66
C LYS A 159 2.23 18.75 29.38
N ARG A 160 2.10 19.78 28.54
CA ARG A 160 1.43 19.66 27.23
C ARG A 160 2.09 18.62 26.33
N ILE A 161 3.43 18.62 26.26
CA ILE A 161 4.18 17.61 25.50
C ILE A 161 3.89 16.20 26.04
N LEU A 162 3.86 16.04 27.36
CA LEU A 162 3.61 14.74 27.99
C LEU A 162 2.18 14.25 27.72
N ASP A 163 1.19 15.14 27.75
CA ASP A 163 -0.19 14.82 27.40
C ASP A 163 -0.34 14.43 25.91
N GLU A 164 0.31 15.17 25.00
CA GLU A 164 0.39 14.83 23.57
C GLU A 164 0.97 13.43 23.35
N LEU A 165 2.08 13.10 24.02
CA LEU A 165 2.76 11.81 23.90
C LEU A 165 1.90 10.67 24.47
N ASN A 166 1.27 10.87 25.63
CA ASN A 166 0.38 9.88 26.22
C ASN A 166 -0.86 9.64 25.36
N PHE A 167 -1.43 10.69 24.78
CA PHE A 167 -2.54 10.57 23.85
C PHE A 167 -2.12 9.77 22.60
N SER A 168 -0.96 10.08 22.03
CA SER A 168 -0.39 9.37 20.88
C SER A 168 -0.15 7.88 21.21
N LYS A 169 0.41 7.58 22.38
CA LYS A 169 0.59 6.23 22.89
C LYS A 169 -0.73 5.47 22.99
N SER A 170 -1.74 6.06 23.63
CA SER A 170 -3.09 5.45 23.78
C SER A 170 -3.71 5.09 22.43
N ARG A 171 -3.53 5.96 21.42
CA ARG A 171 -4.03 5.74 20.05
C ARG A 171 -3.33 4.56 19.36
N VAL A 172 -2.01 4.49 19.45
CA VAL A 172 -1.23 3.38 18.88
C VAL A 172 -1.58 2.07 19.58
N THR A 173 -1.71 2.08 20.91
CA THR A 173 -2.14 0.90 21.69
C THR A 173 -3.50 0.38 21.24
N LYS A 174 -4.51 1.25 21.08
CA LYS A 174 -5.83 0.83 20.56
C LYS A 174 -5.77 0.21 19.17
N ARG A 175 -4.91 0.75 18.30
CA ARG A 175 -4.69 0.20 16.96
C ARG A 175 -4.00 -1.17 17.03
N LEU A 176 -3.02 -1.31 17.91
CA LEU A 176 -2.30 -2.56 18.17
C LEU A 176 -3.28 -3.63 18.68
N GLU A 177 -4.14 -3.32 19.65
CA GLU A 177 -5.20 -4.22 20.11
C GLU A 177 -6.13 -4.70 18.98
N HIS A 178 -6.49 -3.80 18.05
CA HIS A 178 -7.32 -4.18 16.91
C HIS A 178 -6.57 -5.09 15.92
N ILE A 179 -5.28 -4.84 15.69
CA ILE A 179 -4.42 -5.69 14.85
C ILE A 179 -4.28 -7.07 15.49
N ASP A 180 -4.03 -7.15 16.79
CA ASP A 180 -3.91 -8.43 17.52
C ASP A 180 -5.18 -9.26 17.41
N LYS A 181 -6.36 -8.64 17.59
CA LYS A 181 -7.65 -9.32 17.37
C LYS A 181 -7.78 -9.90 15.97
N ARG A 182 -7.31 -9.17 14.95
CA ARG A 182 -7.32 -9.67 13.56
C ARG A 182 -6.35 -10.83 13.37
N ILE A 183 -5.15 -10.75 13.95
CA ILE A 183 -4.16 -11.83 13.93
C ILE A 183 -4.79 -13.09 14.52
N SER A 184 -5.35 -13.02 15.74
CA SER A 184 -5.99 -14.19 16.37
C SER A 184 -7.14 -14.78 15.55
N HIS A 185 -7.95 -13.92 14.91
CA HIS A 185 -9.00 -14.38 14.01
C HIS A 185 -8.45 -15.20 12.83
N PHE A 186 -7.41 -14.70 12.16
CA PHE A 186 -6.82 -15.38 11.01
C PHE A 186 -6.00 -16.62 11.39
N GLU A 187 -5.37 -16.64 12.57
CA GLU A 187 -4.74 -17.84 13.11
C GLU A 187 -5.77 -18.96 13.35
N GLY A 188 -6.93 -18.61 13.90
CA GLY A 188 -8.05 -19.55 14.07
C GLY A 188 -8.52 -20.13 12.74
N LEU A 189 -8.76 -19.27 11.74
CA LEU A 189 -9.13 -19.69 10.39
C LEU A 189 -8.05 -20.59 9.75
N LEU A 190 -6.78 -20.24 9.90
CA LEU A 190 -5.67 -21.03 9.37
C LEU A 190 -5.63 -22.43 9.96
N ASN A 191 -5.89 -22.56 11.27
CA ASN A 191 -5.93 -23.84 11.94
C ASN A 191 -7.13 -24.69 11.48
N ASP A 192 -8.33 -24.10 11.36
CA ASP A 192 -9.51 -24.78 10.84
C ASP A 192 -9.29 -25.29 9.40
N LEU A 193 -8.73 -24.45 8.53
CA LEU A 193 -8.38 -24.84 7.15
C LEU A 193 -7.34 -25.96 7.11
N LYS A 194 -6.33 -25.94 8.00
CA LYS A 194 -5.34 -27.03 8.10
C LYS A 194 -5.98 -28.33 8.57
N SER A 195 -6.91 -28.30 9.53
CA SER A 195 -7.63 -29.47 10.00
C SER A 195 -8.52 -30.06 8.91
N LYS A 196 -9.35 -29.23 8.27
CA LYS A 196 -10.19 -29.64 7.14
C LYS A 196 -9.38 -30.18 5.96
N ARG A 197 -8.17 -29.66 5.73
CA ARG A 197 -7.27 -30.21 4.71
C ARG A 197 -6.79 -31.61 5.06
N LYS A 198 -6.41 -31.88 6.32
CA LYS A 198 -6.01 -33.22 6.77
C LYS A 198 -7.15 -34.24 6.68
N GLU A 199 -8.38 -33.80 6.96
CA GLU A 199 -9.58 -34.66 6.87
C GLU A 199 -9.97 -34.97 5.41
N ASN A 200 -9.74 -34.02 4.49
CA ASN A 200 -10.12 -34.17 3.07
C ASN A 200 -8.99 -34.65 2.15
N THR A 201 -7.78 -34.89 2.66
CA THR A 201 -6.77 -35.62 1.89
C THR A 201 -7.18 -37.08 1.82
N LYS A 202 -7.76 -37.49 0.69
CA LYS A 202 -7.91 -38.91 0.35
C LYS A 202 -6.52 -39.57 0.38
N PRO A 203 -6.38 -40.79 0.92
CA PRO A 203 -5.18 -41.59 0.69
C PRO A 203 -4.98 -41.68 -0.83
N ILE A 204 -3.77 -41.42 -1.30
CA ILE A 204 -3.42 -41.81 -2.66
C ILE A 204 -3.37 -43.34 -2.61
N GLU A 205 -4.36 -44.02 -3.19
CA GLU A 205 -4.23 -45.43 -3.49
C GLU A 205 -3.06 -45.57 -4.46
N ILE A 206 -1.97 -46.16 -3.98
CA ILE A 206 -0.94 -46.69 -4.86
C ILE A 206 -1.60 -47.88 -5.53
N VAL A 207 -2.12 -47.67 -6.73
CA VAL A 207 -2.50 -48.76 -7.62
C VAL A 207 -1.18 -49.38 -8.06
N ASP A 208 -0.92 -50.62 -7.67
CA ASP A 208 0.22 -51.38 -8.20
C ASP A 208 0.09 -51.45 -9.74
N ASP A 209 1.22 -51.22 -10.44
CA ASP A 209 1.32 -51.08 -11.91
C ASP A 209 0.85 -52.32 -12.72
N ASP A 210 0.37 -53.39 -12.07
CA ASP A 210 0.10 -54.68 -12.70
C ASP A 210 -1.27 -54.78 -13.40
N ASP A 211 -2.18 -53.79 -13.27
CA ASP A 211 -3.54 -53.85 -13.83
C ASP A 211 -3.70 -53.23 -15.24
N TYR A 212 -2.62 -52.80 -15.90
CA TYR A 212 -2.69 -52.21 -17.26
C TYR A 212 -2.61 -53.21 -18.43
N ASN A 213 -2.64 -54.52 -18.17
CA ASN A 213 -2.57 -55.54 -19.23
C ASN A 213 -3.89 -56.31 -19.41
N THR A 214 -4.95 -55.64 -19.82
CA THR A 214 -6.13 -56.31 -20.43
C THR A 214 -6.88 -55.37 -21.38
N PHE A 215 -6.18 -54.84 -22.38
CA PHE A 215 -6.82 -54.40 -23.61
C PHE A 215 -6.14 -55.07 -24.80
N GLU A 216 -6.47 -56.34 -25.02
CA GLU A 216 -6.30 -56.95 -26.34
C GLU A 216 -7.22 -56.20 -27.33
N LYS A 217 -6.59 -55.63 -28.36
CA LYS A 217 -7.24 -55.04 -29.53
C LYS A 217 -7.33 -56.10 -30.65
N PRO A 218 -8.24 -55.90 -31.63
CA PRO A 218 -9.14 -56.90 -32.21
C PRO A 218 -8.49 -57.98 -33.08
#